data_AF-A0A8J3LTZ6-F1
#
_entry.id   AF-A0A8J3LTZ6-F1
#
_cell.length_a   1.000
_cell.length_b   1.000
_cell.length_c   1.000
_cell.angle_alpha   90.00
_cell.angle_beta   90.00
_cell.angle_gamma   90.00
#
_symmetry.space_group_name_H-M   'P 1'
#
loop_
_entity.id
_entity.type
_entity.pdbx_description
1 polymer ?
#
loop_
_entity_poly.entity_id
_entity_poly.type
_entity_poly.pdbx_seq_one_letter_code
_entity_poly.pdbx_strand_id
1 'polypeptide(L)'
;MAEHNSNSPAVDNAAPVESESGGSVIELLERIGSIVLPVGVALYAVLYIGVEEMYAVFGISPQQAGIDQSVLFGRLTGTLVLVLLLGIPLVGLVVGLGWLLDKVTLGMAGRVVRGVRERPWVIALVAALWCGATYWGFFNFFGDLDLTVMVVIAVVLGVLAFLIPFRLLRRKPVGRAGMKVLIGSLTGLGLGFVLILQMANGAVEVQETGKANLLLSTVGFQDQWAVLKNADDDKPLYDGRWMMLLGESEGTYLFYDCDKMATMRIPMDHANLSDLQLDPEREKGFTCGSLA
;
A
#
# COMPACT_ATOMS: atom_id res chain seq x y z
N MET A 1 30.24 -69.81 48.41
CA MET A 1 30.22 -68.72 47.40
C MET A 1 28.80 -68.18 47.39
N ALA A 2 28.60 -67.01 47.99
CA ALA A 2 27.31 -66.35 48.11
C ALA A 2 27.29 -65.18 47.12
N GLU A 3 26.39 -65.23 46.14
CA GLU A 3 26.11 -64.11 45.24
C GLU A 3 25.20 -63.11 45.94
N HIS A 4 25.73 -61.91 46.15
CA HIS A 4 25.01 -60.78 46.71
C HIS A 4 24.26 -60.08 45.57
N ASN A 5 22.95 -60.34 45.48
CA ASN A 5 22.04 -59.67 44.55
C ASN A 5 21.81 -58.22 45.02
N SER A 6 22.39 -57.22 44.36
CA SER A 6 22.04 -55.81 44.56
C SER A 6 20.95 -55.40 43.56
N ASN A 7 19.69 -55.48 43.99
CA ASN A 7 18.59 -54.78 43.33
C ASN A 7 18.74 -53.28 43.57
N SER A 8 19.21 -52.55 42.57
CA SER A 8 19.07 -51.09 42.51
C SER A 8 17.70 -50.78 41.90
N PRO A 9 16.80 -50.06 42.59
CA PRO A 9 15.52 -49.69 41.99
C PRO A 9 15.78 -48.69 40.86
N ALA A 10 15.22 -48.98 39.70
CA ALA A 10 15.15 -48.06 38.58
C ALA A 10 14.57 -46.73 39.08
N VAL A 11 15.37 -45.67 39.02
CA VAL A 11 14.88 -44.30 39.08
C VAL A 11 14.01 -44.14 37.85
N ASP A 12 12.70 -44.17 38.06
CA ASP A 12 11.71 -43.66 37.11
C ASP A 12 12.09 -42.22 36.79
N ASN A 13 12.82 -42.06 35.68
CA ASN A 13 12.91 -40.78 34.98
C ASN A 13 11.52 -40.52 34.40
N ALA A 14 10.61 -40.09 35.27
CA ALA A 14 9.43 -39.37 34.86
C ALA A 14 9.94 -38.21 33.99
N ALA A 15 9.70 -38.33 32.69
CA ALA A 15 9.85 -37.24 31.76
C ALA A 15 9.22 -35.99 32.39
N PRO A 16 9.85 -34.81 32.30
CA PRO A 16 9.20 -33.60 32.74
C PRO A 16 7.88 -33.54 31.99
N VAL A 17 6.78 -33.65 32.73
CA VAL A 17 5.45 -33.34 32.26
C VAL A 17 5.57 -31.97 31.63
N GLU A 18 5.44 -31.88 30.30
CA GLU A 18 5.31 -30.62 29.60
C GLU A 18 4.15 -29.90 30.27
N SER A 19 4.51 -28.98 31.17
CA SER A 19 3.57 -28.16 31.92
C SER A 19 2.69 -27.48 30.90
N GLU A 20 1.39 -27.76 31.02
CA GLU A 20 0.30 -27.22 30.25
C GLU A 20 0.63 -25.79 29.79
N SER A 21 0.80 -25.66 28.47
CA SER A 21 0.95 -24.39 27.77
C SER A 21 -0.34 -23.58 27.93
N GLY A 22 -0.50 -22.96 29.09
CA GLY A 22 -1.40 -21.83 29.25
C GLY A 22 -0.84 -20.72 28.37
N GLY A 23 -1.36 -20.62 27.15
CA GLY A 23 -0.96 -19.62 26.16
C GLY A 23 -1.03 -18.23 26.77
N SER A 24 0.13 -17.74 27.21
CA SER A 24 0.26 -16.44 27.83
C SER A 24 -0.10 -15.39 26.79
N VAL A 25 -0.88 -14.39 27.18
CA VAL A 25 -1.21 -13.24 26.32
C VAL A 25 0.07 -12.64 25.71
N ILE A 26 1.20 -12.73 26.44
CA ILE A 26 2.52 -12.31 25.99
C ILE A 26 2.99 -13.12 24.77
N GLU A 27 2.84 -14.44 24.77
CA GLU A 27 3.21 -15.30 23.63
C GLU A 27 2.35 -15.00 22.40
N LEU A 28 1.07 -14.72 22.62
CA LEU A 28 0.15 -14.33 21.56
C LEU A 28 0.51 -12.95 20.99
N LEU A 29 0.91 -12.01 21.85
CA LEU A 29 1.36 -10.67 21.46
C LEU A 29 2.67 -10.71 20.69
N GLU A 30 3.63 -11.53 21.13
CA GLU A 30 4.91 -11.74 20.45
C GLU A 30 4.71 -12.36 19.07
N ARG A 31 3.79 -13.33 18.96
CA ARG A 31 3.46 -13.98 17.70
C ARG A 31 2.73 -13.06 16.73
N ILE A 32 1.81 -12.23 17.21
CA ILE A 32 1.16 -11.20 16.37
C ILE A 32 2.19 -10.14 15.97
N GLY A 33 3.00 -9.66 16.91
CA GLY A 33 4.02 -8.64 16.66
C GLY A 33 5.05 -9.06 15.62
N SER A 34 5.55 -10.29 15.68
CA SER A 34 6.52 -10.83 14.70
C SER A 34 5.99 -10.88 13.26
N ILE A 35 4.67 -10.90 13.07
CA ILE A 35 4.02 -10.92 11.77
C ILE A 35 3.59 -9.51 11.35
N VAL A 36 2.93 -8.80 12.25
CA VAL A 36 2.34 -7.48 11.97
C VAL A 36 3.43 -6.45 11.71
N LEU A 37 4.55 -6.51 12.43
CA LEU A 37 5.59 -5.50 12.31
C LEU A 37 6.29 -5.52 10.94
N PRO A 38 6.79 -6.66 10.41
CA PRO A 38 7.36 -6.69 9.06
C PRO A 38 6.35 -6.30 7.97
N VAL A 39 5.09 -6.72 8.11
CA VAL A 39 4.02 -6.37 7.16
C VAL A 39 3.72 -4.88 7.20
N GLY A 40 3.63 -4.28 8.39
CA GLY A 40 3.42 -2.85 8.57
C GLY A 40 4.57 -2.02 7.99
N VAL A 41 5.82 -2.43 8.23
CA VAL A 41 7.01 -1.78 7.65
C VAL A 41 7.01 -1.88 6.12
N ALA A 42 6.68 -3.05 5.57
CA ALA A 42 6.63 -3.24 4.12
C ALA A 42 5.50 -2.42 3.49
N LEU A 43 4.31 -2.37 4.10
CA LEU A 43 3.21 -1.52 3.64
C LEU A 43 3.54 -0.03 3.74
N TYR A 44 4.21 0.39 4.82
CA TYR A 44 4.70 1.76 4.97
C TYR A 44 5.66 2.14 3.84
N ALA A 45 6.63 1.27 3.53
CA ALA A 45 7.58 1.50 2.44
C ALA A 45 6.89 1.60 1.08
N VAL A 46 5.91 0.73 0.82
CA VAL A 46 5.10 0.78 -0.40
C VAL A 46 4.33 2.11 -0.51
N LEU A 47 3.68 2.57 0.56
CA LEU A 47 2.98 3.85 0.51
C LEU A 47 3.92 5.06 0.38
N TYR A 48 5.10 4.99 1.01
CA TYR A 48 6.12 6.02 0.87
C TYR A 48 6.54 6.18 -0.59
N ILE A 49 6.82 5.05 -1.28
CA ILE A 49 7.08 5.04 -2.73
C ILE A 49 5.90 5.66 -3.49
N GLY A 50 4.66 5.34 -3.10
CA GLY A 50 3.47 5.94 -3.72
C GLY A 50 3.40 7.46 -3.64
N VAL A 51 3.78 8.03 -2.50
CA VAL A 51 3.86 9.50 -2.35
C VAL A 51 5.01 10.09 -3.16
N GLU A 52 6.16 9.41 -3.22
CA GLU A 52 7.27 9.84 -4.07
C GLU A 52 6.87 9.88 -5.56
N GLU A 53 6.24 8.82 -6.07
CA GLU A 53 5.76 8.76 -7.45
C GLU A 53 4.70 9.83 -7.74
N MET A 54 3.79 10.07 -6.80
CA MET A 54 2.78 11.13 -6.91
C MET A 54 3.42 12.52 -7.07
N TYR A 55 4.45 12.84 -6.28
CA TYR A 55 5.17 14.11 -6.40
C TYR A 55 6.13 14.15 -7.61
N ALA A 56 6.65 12.99 -8.03
CA ALA A 56 7.51 12.87 -9.20
C ALA A 56 6.79 13.25 -10.50
N VAL A 57 5.46 13.08 -10.58
CA VAL A 57 4.64 13.62 -11.69
C VAL A 57 4.83 15.13 -11.85
N PHE A 58 4.97 15.86 -10.75
CA PHE A 58 5.26 17.31 -10.75
C PHE A 58 6.76 17.62 -10.81
N GLY A 59 7.63 16.63 -11.01
CA GLY A 59 9.07 16.81 -11.09
C GLY A 59 9.75 17.22 -9.78
N ILE A 60 9.12 16.97 -8.63
CA ILE A 60 9.65 17.31 -7.31
C ILE A 60 9.61 16.13 -6.36
N SER A 61 10.39 16.18 -5.28
CA SER A 61 10.29 15.21 -4.18
C SER A 61 9.36 15.72 -3.08
N PRO A 62 8.77 14.84 -2.25
CA PRO A 62 7.94 15.26 -1.13
C PRO A 62 8.70 16.15 -0.12
N GLN A 63 10.01 15.95 0.04
CA GLN A 63 10.84 16.80 0.90
C GLN A 63 11.06 18.19 0.30
N GLN A 64 11.13 18.28 -1.03
CA GLN A 64 11.15 19.58 -1.71
C GLN A 64 9.83 20.32 -1.48
N ALA A 65 8.70 19.61 -1.49
CA ALA A 65 7.39 20.16 -1.10
C ALA A 65 7.27 20.53 0.40
N GLY A 66 8.34 20.33 1.19
CA GLY A 66 8.40 20.63 2.62
C GLY A 66 7.60 19.70 3.50
N ILE A 67 7.30 18.51 2.98
CA ILE A 67 6.71 17.46 3.79
C ILE A 67 7.83 16.83 4.62
N ASP A 68 7.91 17.25 5.88
CA ASP A 68 8.79 16.66 6.87
C ASP A 68 8.54 15.15 7.01
N GLN A 69 9.59 14.39 7.32
CA GLN A 69 9.49 12.94 7.53
C GLN A 69 8.48 12.57 8.64
N SER A 70 8.33 13.41 9.67
CA SER A 70 7.35 13.21 10.75
C SER A 70 5.91 13.38 10.27
N VAL A 71 5.65 14.40 9.44
CA VAL A 71 4.35 14.68 8.83
C VAL A 71 4.01 13.57 7.83
N LEU A 72 4.97 13.18 6.99
CA LEU A 72 4.81 12.08 6.05
C LEU A 72 4.48 10.78 6.78
N PHE A 73 5.23 10.45 7.83
CA PHE A 73 4.96 9.26 8.65
C PHE A 73 3.54 9.30 9.25
N GLY A 74 3.11 10.45 9.76
CA GLY A 74 1.76 10.65 10.28
C GLY A 74 0.68 10.44 9.22
N ARG A 75 0.83 11.04 8.03
CA ARG A 75 -0.11 10.89 6.90
C ARG A 75 -0.17 9.45 6.40
N LEU A 76 0.98 8.80 6.24
CA LEU A 76 1.07 7.42 5.78
C LEU A 76 0.47 6.45 6.80
N THR A 77 0.76 6.64 8.09
CA THR A 77 0.17 5.83 9.17
C THR A 77 -1.34 6.05 9.26
N GLY A 78 -1.81 7.29 9.16
CA GLY A 78 -3.23 7.61 9.11
C GLY A 78 -3.94 6.95 7.92
N THR A 79 -3.31 6.97 6.74
CA THR A 79 -3.80 6.30 5.54
C THR A 79 -3.86 4.79 5.74
N LEU A 80 -2.83 4.16 6.34
CA LEU A 80 -2.86 2.73 6.66
C LEU A 80 -4.00 2.37 7.61
N VAL A 81 -4.18 3.16 8.67
CA VAL A 81 -5.28 2.95 9.63
C VAL A 81 -6.63 3.09 8.94
N LEU A 82 -6.80 4.08 8.07
CA LEU A 82 -8.04 4.30 7.33
C LEU A 82 -8.32 3.17 6.33
N VAL A 83 -7.30 2.73 5.59
CA VAL A 83 -7.37 1.56 4.69
C VAL A 83 -7.72 0.30 5.48
N LEU A 84 -7.17 0.10 6.68
CA LEU A 84 -7.51 -1.03 7.54
C LEU A 84 -8.97 -0.94 8.04
N LEU A 85 -9.40 0.24 8.50
CA LEU A 85 -10.75 0.49 9.00
C LEU A 85 -11.81 0.30 7.92
N LEU A 86 -11.52 0.66 6.65
CA LEU A 86 -12.39 0.40 5.50
C LEU A 86 -12.27 -1.04 4.99
N GLY A 87 -11.08 -1.62 5.07
CA GLY A 87 -10.79 -2.99 4.62
C GLY A 87 -11.50 -4.05 5.45
N ILE A 88 -11.56 -3.90 6.78
CA ILE A 88 -12.24 -4.84 7.67
C ILE A 88 -13.73 -5.05 7.30
N PRO A 89 -14.57 -4.00 7.18
CA PRO A 89 -15.98 -4.16 6.82
C PRO A 89 -16.13 -4.66 5.38
N LEU A 90 -15.27 -4.27 4.44
CA LEU A 90 -15.28 -4.80 3.07
C LEU A 90 -15.00 -6.32 3.06
N VAL A 91 -14.01 -6.78 3.82
CA VAL A 91 -13.73 -8.21 3.99
C VAL A 91 -14.93 -8.91 4.64
N GLY A 92 -15.54 -8.30 5.66
CA GLY A 92 -16.77 -8.81 6.28
C GLY A 92 -17.92 -8.95 5.28
N LEU A 93 -18.10 -7.98 4.40
CA LEU A 93 -19.11 -7.98 3.34
C LEU A 93 -18.83 -9.09 2.32
N VAL A 94 -17.59 -9.24 1.87
CA VAL A 94 -17.20 -10.32 0.94
C VAL A 94 -17.42 -11.70 1.57
N VAL A 95 -17.06 -11.87 2.84
CA VAL A 95 -17.30 -13.12 3.60
C VAL A 95 -18.81 -13.36 3.74
N GLY A 96 -19.58 -12.32 4.05
CA GLY A 96 -21.04 -12.38 4.15
C GLY A 96 -21.71 -12.76 2.83
N LEU A 97 -21.28 -12.17 1.71
CA LEU A 97 -21.74 -12.54 0.37
C LEU A 97 -21.36 -13.98 0.02
N GLY A 98 -20.15 -14.41 0.35
CA GLY A 98 -19.73 -15.81 0.16
C GLY A 98 -20.60 -16.78 0.95
N TRP A 99 -20.94 -16.45 2.20
CA TRP A 99 -21.87 -17.22 3.01
C TRP A 99 -23.29 -17.24 2.43
N LEU A 100 -23.78 -16.09 1.95
CA LEU A 100 -25.10 -15.99 1.33
C LEU A 100 -25.17 -16.83 0.05
N LEU A 101 -24.15 -16.75 -0.80
CA LEU A 101 -24.03 -17.58 -2.01
C LEU A 101 -24.02 -19.07 -1.68
N ASP A 102 -23.31 -19.47 -0.62
CA ASP A 102 -23.31 -20.87 -0.18
C ASP A 102 -24.71 -21.33 0.25
N LYS A 103 -25.44 -20.47 0.97
CA LYS A 103 -26.82 -20.75 1.40
C LYS A 103 -27.79 -20.82 0.23
N VAL A 104 -27.71 -19.90 -0.73
CA VAL A 104 -28.57 -19.88 -1.94
C VAL A 104 -28.29 -21.07 -2.85
N THR A 105 -27.02 -21.49 -2.97
CA THR A 105 -26.62 -22.62 -3.82
C THR A 105 -26.71 -23.98 -3.11
N LEU A 106 -27.37 -24.06 -1.94
CA LEU A 106 -27.51 -25.29 -1.15
C LEU A 106 -26.16 -26.00 -0.90
N GLY A 107 -25.10 -25.23 -0.64
CA GLY A 107 -23.78 -25.76 -0.35
C GLY A 107 -22.97 -26.20 -1.58
N MET A 108 -23.42 -25.93 -2.82
CA MET A 108 -22.60 -26.19 -4.01
C MET A 108 -21.39 -25.26 -4.08
N ALA A 109 -21.57 -23.96 -3.80
CA ALA A 109 -20.47 -23.00 -3.83
C ALA A 109 -19.37 -23.38 -2.83
N GLY A 110 -19.72 -23.76 -1.60
CA GLY A 110 -18.78 -24.21 -0.58
C GLY A 110 -18.04 -25.49 -0.98
N ARG A 111 -18.69 -26.42 -1.70
CA ARG A 111 -18.03 -27.61 -2.25
C ARG A 111 -17.03 -27.27 -3.35
N VAL A 112 -17.38 -26.36 -4.25
CA VAL A 112 -16.45 -25.88 -5.30
C VAL A 112 -15.26 -25.17 -4.67
N VAL A 113 -15.49 -24.25 -3.74
CA VAL A 113 -14.41 -23.53 -3.03
C VAL A 113 -13.51 -24.50 -2.28
N ARG A 114 -14.05 -25.53 -1.61
CA ARG A 114 -13.24 -26.58 -0.98
C ARG A 114 -12.42 -27.37 -2.02
N GLY A 115 -13.04 -27.81 -3.11
CA GLY A 115 -12.34 -28.54 -4.18
C GLY A 115 -11.22 -27.74 -4.84
N VAL A 116 -11.43 -26.43 -5.03
CA VAL A 116 -10.40 -25.50 -5.52
C VAL A 116 -9.30 -25.32 -4.48
N ARG A 117 -9.67 -25.09 -3.21
CA ARG A 117 -8.71 -24.92 -2.10
C ARG A 117 -7.91 -26.18 -1.81
N GLU A 118 -8.45 -27.34 -2.16
CA GLU A 118 -7.76 -28.61 -2.06
C GLU A 118 -6.65 -28.78 -3.10
N ARG A 119 -6.61 -27.96 -4.15
CA ARG A 119 -5.57 -27.99 -5.20
C ARG A 119 -4.53 -26.91 -4.93
N PRO A 120 -3.33 -27.26 -4.45
CA PRO A 120 -2.32 -26.28 -4.03
C PRO A 120 -1.78 -25.45 -5.20
N TRP A 121 -1.79 -26.02 -6.41
CA TRP A 121 -1.37 -25.34 -7.62
C TRP A 121 -2.30 -24.19 -8.02
N VAL A 122 -3.61 -24.28 -7.71
CA VAL A 122 -4.54 -23.18 -8.02
C VAL A 122 -4.25 -21.97 -7.15
N ILE A 123 -4.01 -22.18 -5.86
CA ILE A 123 -3.66 -21.09 -4.93
C ILE A 123 -2.31 -20.48 -5.31
N ALA A 124 -1.33 -21.32 -5.65
CA ALA A 124 -0.03 -20.83 -6.13
C ALA A 124 -0.16 -20.03 -7.42
N LEU A 125 -0.99 -20.48 -8.36
CA LEU A 125 -1.24 -19.79 -9.63
C LEU A 125 -1.96 -18.45 -9.40
N VAL A 126 -2.98 -18.41 -8.56
CA VAL A 126 -3.68 -17.15 -8.21
C VAL A 126 -2.72 -16.18 -7.52
N ALA A 127 -1.92 -16.66 -6.57
CA ALA A 127 -0.92 -15.82 -5.90
C ALA A 127 0.14 -15.29 -6.88
N ALA A 128 0.63 -16.15 -7.79
CA ALA A 128 1.60 -15.75 -8.80
C ALA A 128 1.01 -14.78 -9.84
N LEU A 129 -0.24 -15.00 -10.27
CA LEU A 129 -0.95 -14.06 -11.14
C LEU A 129 -1.19 -12.72 -10.44
N TRP A 130 -1.54 -12.74 -9.16
CA TRP A 130 -1.71 -11.53 -8.36
C TRP A 130 -0.39 -10.75 -8.27
N CYS A 131 0.70 -11.42 -7.88
CA CYS A 131 2.04 -10.82 -7.85
C CYS A 131 2.49 -10.31 -9.23
N GLY A 132 2.24 -11.10 -10.28
CA GLY A 132 2.57 -10.74 -11.67
C GLY A 132 1.77 -9.53 -12.14
N ALA A 133 0.49 -9.44 -11.84
CA ALA A 133 -0.37 -8.29 -12.17
C ALA A 133 0.07 -7.04 -11.42
N THR A 134 0.41 -7.15 -10.13
CA THR A 134 0.93 -6.01 -9.35
C THR A 134 2.28 -5.55 -9.85
N TYR A 135 3.14 -6.48 -10.27
CA TYR A 135 4.45 -6.18 -10.84
C TYR A 135 4.34 -5.54 -12.24
N TRP A 136 3.44 -6.04 -13.08
CA TRP A 136 3.12 -5.48 -14.40
C TRP A 136 2.66 -4.03 -14.29
N GLY A 137 1.73 -3.74 -13.38
CA GLY A 137 1.23 -2.39 -13.14
C GLY A 137 2.32 -1.42 -12.69
N PHE A 138 3.20 -1.87 -11.77
CA PHE A 138 4.33 -1.07 -11.29
C PHE A 138 5.37 -0.78 -12.38
N PHE A 139 5.75 -1.78 -13.19
CA PHE A 139 6.81 -1.61 -14.20
C PHE A 139 6.39 -0.74 -15.40
N ASN A 140 5.09 -0.66 -15.71
CA ASN A 140 4.58 0.28 -16.73
C ASN A 140 4.97 1.75 -16.44
N PHE A 141 5.28 2.11 -15.20
CA PHE A 141 5.76 3.45 -14.85
C PHE A 141 7.26 3.68 -15.14
N PHE A 142 8.09 2.63 -15.15
CA PHE A 142 9.55 2.75 -15.22
C PHE A 142 10.16 2.55 -16.61
N GLY A 143 9.38 2.16 -17.64
CA GLY A 143 9.79 2.30 -19.05
C GLY A 143 9.45 1.15 -20.02
N ASP A 144 9.73 1.41 -21.31
CA ASP A 144 9.51 0.60 -22.53
C ASP A 144 10.32 -0.71 -22.61
N LEU A 145 10.45 -1.44 -21.50
CA LEU A 145 10.94 -2.82 -21.54
C LEU A 145 9.83 -3.74 -22.04
N ASP A 146 10.21 -4.88 -22.64
CA ASP A 146 9.28 -5.90 -23.14
C ASP A 146 8.52 -6.57 -21.96
N LEU A 147 7.55 -5.82 -21.43
CA LEU A 147 6.87 -6.01 -20.15
C LEU A 147 6.25 -7.41 -20.07
N THR A 148 5.77 -7.89 -21.21
CA THR A 148 5.14 -9.19 -21.37
C THR A 148 6.11 -10.31 -21.00
N VAL A 149 7.34 -10.27 -21.49
CA VAL A 149 8.36 -11.31 -21.23
C VAL A 149 8.75 -11.31 -19.75
N MET A 150 8.98 -10.13 -19.17
CA MET A 150 9.40 -9.98 -17.78
C MET A 150 8.29 -10.45 -16.81
N VAL A 151 7.02 -10.14 -17.10
CA VAL A 151 5.88 -10.58 -16.29
C VAL A 151 5.62 -12.06 -16.43
N VAL A 152 5.76 -12.64 -17.62
CA VAL A 152 5.68 -14.10 -17.79
C VAL A 152 6.77 -14.79 -16.97
N ILE A 153 8.02 -14.31 -17.03
CA ILE A 153 9.12 -14.84 -16.22
C ILE A 153 8.82 -14.69 -14.72
N ALA A 154 8.35 -13.53 -14.28
CA ALA A 154 8.01 -13.26 -12.88
C ALA A 154 6.86 -14.17 -12.39
N VAL A 155 5.84 -14.41 -13.21
CA VAL A 155 4.74 -15.33 -12.89
C VAL A 155 5.25 -16.77 -12.80
N VAL A 156 6.08 -17.23 -13.76
CA VAL A 156 6.65 -18.59 -13.74
C VAL A 156 7.53 -18.79 -12.51
N LEU A 157 8.45 -17.85 -12.24
CA LEU A 157 9.29 -17.87 -11.05
C LEU A 157 8.47 -17.80 -9.76
N GLY A 158 7.43 -16.96 -9.73
CA GLY A 158 6.50 -16.85 -8.62
C GLY A 158 5.77 -18.16 -8.34
N VAL A 159 5.21 -18.80 -9.38
CA VAL A 159 4.57 -20.12 -9.24
C VAL A 159 5.57 -21.11 -8.65
N LEU A 160 6.78 -21.22 -9.21
CA LEU A 160 7.81 -22.15 -8.72
C LEU A 160 8.22 -21.86 -7.27
N ALA A 161 8.43 -20.59 -6.93
CA ALA A 161 8.83 -20.13 -5.61
C ALA A 161 7.76 -20.38 -4.55
N PHE A 162 6.47 -20.25 -4.88
CA PHE A 162 5.37 -20.49 -3.94
C PHE A 162 4.95 -21.96 -3.85
N LEU A 163 5.15 -22.76 -4.91
CA LEU A 163 4.68 -24.16 -4.95
C LEU A 163 5.34 -25.03 -3.88
N ILE A 164 6.66 -24.89 -3.71
CA ILE A 164 7.45 -25.66 -2.73
C ILE A 164 7.02 -25.36 -1.28
N PRO A 165 7.05 -24.09 -0.81
CA PRO A 165 6.64 -23.76 0.55
C PRO A 165 5.16 -24.04 0.80
N PHE A 166 4.25 -23.81 -0.16
CA PHE A 166 2.83 -24.14 0.03
C PHE A 166 2.60 -25.65 0.17
N ARG A 167 3.34 -26.48 -0.58
CA ARG A 167 3.25 -27.93 -0.45
C ARG A 167 3.78 -28.43 0.91
N LEU A 168 4.85 -27.82 1.41
CA LEU A 168 5.45 -28.14 2.71
C LEU A 168 4.57 -27.69 3.87
N LEU A 169 4.10 -26.43 3.86
CA LEU A 169 3.31 -25.82 4.94
C LEU A 169 1.92 -26.47 5.10
N ARG A 170 1.34 -27.03 4.04
CA ARG A 170 0.00 -27.63 4.11
C ARG A 170 -0.10 -28.89 4.97
N ARG A 171 1.01 -29.62 5.16
CA ARG A 171 1.04 -30.90 5.87
C ARG A 171 0.81 -30.78 7.38
N LYS A 172 1.16 -29.63 7.98
CA LYS A 172 1.02 -29.39 9.43
C LYS A 172 -0.02 -28.31 9.72
N PRO A 173 -0.78 -28.40 10.83
CA PRO A 173 -1.77 -27.39 11.21
C PRO A 173 -1.13 -26.00 11.38
N VAL A 174 0.08 -25.94 11.95
CA VAL A 174 0.85 -24.69 12.10
C VAL A 174 1.20 -24.06 10.74
N GLY A 175 1.56 -24.87 9.75
CA GLY A 175 1.88 -24.36 8.42
C GLY A 175 0.64 -23.85 7.66
N ARG A 176 -0.56 -24.37 7.94
CA ARG A 176 -1.81 -23.81 7.40
C ARG A 176 -2.09 -22.40 7.93
N ALA A 177 -1.77 -22.13 9.20
CA ALA A 177 -1.88 -20.79 9.75
C ALA A 177 -0.86 -19.84 9.12
N GLY A 178 0.41 -20.26 9.01
CA GLY A 178 1.46 -19.49 8.34
C GLY A 178 1.14 -19.16 6.88
N MET A 179 0.52 -20.10 6.15
CA MET A 179 0.11 -19.88 4.77
C MET A 179 -0.97 -18.80 4.65
N LYS A 180 -1.93 -18.72 5.59
CA LYS A 180 -2.95 -17.65 5.59
C LYS A 180 -2.32 -16.29 5.83
N VAL A 181 -1.38 -16.22 6.77
CA VAL A 181 -0.63 -15.01 7.08
C VAL A 181 0.14 -14.55 5.84
N LEU A 182 0.93 -15.44 5.23
CA LEU A 182 1.74 -15.09 4.06
C LEU A 182 0.89 -14.63 2.87
N ILE A 183 -0.23 -15.32 2.60
CA ILE A 183 -1.17 -14.89 1.56
C ILE A 183 -1.78 -13.53 1.90
N GLY A 184 -2.18 -13.31 3.16
CA GLY A 184 -2.71 -12.02 3.62
C GLY A 184 -1.70 -10.89 3.45
N SER A 185 -0.44 -11.12 3.83
CA SER A 185 0.66 -10.16 3.66
C SER A 185 0.90 -9.83 2.19
N LEU A 186 1.02 -10.85 1.32
CA LEU A 186 1.22 -10.65 -0.12
C LEU A 186 0.04 -9.93 -0.77
N THR A 187 -1.19 -10.26 -0.34
CA THR A 187 -2.39 -9.59 -0.83
C THR A 187 -2.38 -8.12 -0.41
N GLY A 188 -2.07 -7.83 0.85
CA GLY A 188 -1.95 -6.46 1.37
C GLY A 188 -0.89 -5.65 0.63
N LEU A 189 0.30 -6.21 0.41
CA LEU A 189 1.35 -5.56 -0.38
C LEU A 189 0.91 -5.30 -1.82
N GLY A 190 0.28 -6.28 -2.46
CA GLY A 190 -0.25 -6.11 -3.82
C GLY A 190 -1.32 -5.03 -3.91
N LEU A 191 -2.24 -4.95 -2.94
CA LEU A 191 -3.20 -3.85 -2.85
C LEU A 191 -2.52 -2.50 -2.63
N GLY A 192 -1.42 -2.48 -1.87
CA GLY A 192 -0.57 -1.30 -1.72
C GLY A 192 -0.01 -0.81 -3.07
N PHE A 193 0.49 -1.71 -3.92
CA PHE A 193 0.93 -1.34 -5.27
C PHE A 193 -0.21 -0.84 -6.16
N VAL A 194 -1.41 -1.44 -6.05
CA VAL A 194 -2.59 -0.92 -6.77
C VAL A 194 -2.93 0.50 -6.29
N LEU A 195 -2.80 0.78 -5.00
CA LEU A 195 -3.01 2.10 -4.44
C LEU A 195 -1.97 3.11 -4.96
N ILE A 196 -0.69 2.73 -5.06
CA ILE A 196 0.35 3.56 -5.70
C ILE A 196 -0.09 3.92 -7.13
N LEU A 197 -0.50 2.92 -7.91
CA LEU A 197 -0.90 3.14 -9.31
C LEU A 197 -2.07 4.13 -9.41
N GLN A 198 -3.04 4.02 -8.51
CA GLN A 198 -4.17 4.95 -8.47
C GLN A 198 -3.76 6.36 -8.03
N MET A 199 -2.80 6.49 -7.10
CA MET A 199 -2.26 7.79 -6.69
C MET A 199 -1.47 8.46 -7.82
N ALA A 200 -0.62 7.70 -8.52
CA ALA A 200 0.18 8.21 -9.62
C ALA A 200 -0.70 8.62 -10.81
N ASN A 201 -1.67 7.78 -11.20
CA ASN A 201 -2.67 8.15 -12.22
C ASN A 201 -3.51 9.35 -11.80
N GLY A 202 -3.88 9.43 -10.51
CA GLY A 202 -4.55 10.59 -9.96
C GLY A 202 -3.70 11.85 -10.07
N ALA A 203 -2.40 11.76 -9.83
CA ALA A 203 -1.48 12.90 -9.96
C ALA A 203 -1.34 13.35 -11.40
N VAL A 204 -1.30 12.41 -12.36
CA VAL A 204 -1.36 12.73 -13.79
C VAL A 204 -2.68 13.42 -14.14
N GLU A 205 -3.81 12.93 -13.61
CA GLU A 205 -5.11 13.58 -13.79
C GLU A 205 -5.10 15.01 -13.22
N VAL A 206 -4.49 15.25 -12.05
CA VAL A 206 -4.31 16.60 -11.49
C VAL A 206 -3.41 17.45 -12.37
N GLN A 207 -2.33 16.88 -12.90
CA GLN A 207 -1.42 17.57 -13.81
C GLN A 207 -2.13 18.02 -15.08
N GLU A 208 -3.02 17.18 -15.62
CA GLU A 208 -3.76 17.44 -16.86
C GLU A 208 -5.02 18.29 -16.66
N THR A 209 -5.69 18.20 -15.51
CA THR A 209 -7.00 18.84 -15.27
C THR A 209 -6.98 19.89 -14.18
N GLY A 210 -5.90 20.00 -13.41
CA GLY A 210 -5.83 20.90 -12.28
C GLY A 210 -6.84 20.60 -11.17
N LYS A 211 -7.33 19.36 -11.09
CA LYS A 211 -8.30 18.94 -10.08
C LYS A 211 -7.85 17.66 -9.38
N ALA A 212 -7.78 17.71 -8.05
CA ALA A 212 -7.52 16.51 -7.26
C ALA A 212 -8.72 15.56 -7.25
N ASN A 213 -8.44 14.27 -7.42
CA ASN A 213 -9.45 13.24 -7.20
C ASN A 213 -9.60 12.94 -5.70
N LEU A 214 -10.74 12.31 -5.34
CA LEU A 214 -11.06 12.00 -3.93
C LEU A 214 -9.96 11.19 -3.24
N LEU A 215 -9.28 10.31 -3.99
CA LEU A 215 -8.21 9.48 -3.45
C LEU A 215 -7.03 10.35 -3.00
N LEU A 216 -6.59 11.27 -3.85
CA LEU A 216 -5.51 12.20 -3.56
C LEU A 216 -5.84 13.12 -2.38
N SER A 217 -7.06 13.66 -2.35
CA SER A 217 -7.52 14.46 -1.20
C SER A 217 -7.50 13.65 0.10
N THR A 218 -7.85 12.35 0.04
CA THR A 218 -7.86 11.46 1.22
C THR A 218 -6.46 11.15 1.75
N VAL A 219 -5.46 11.01 0.87
CA VAL A 219 -4.05 10.80 1.27
C VAL A 219 -3.35 12.10 1.68
N GLY A 220 -4.07 13.22 1.65
CA GLY A 220 -3.61 14.52 2.11
C GLY A 220 -2.87 15.34 1.05
N PHE A 221 -3.07 15.04 -0.24
CA PHE A 221 -2.75 15.98 -1.30
C PHE A 221 -3.69 17.18 -1.18
N GLN A 222 -3.13 18.39 -1.12
CA GLN A 222 -3.92 19.59 -0.95
C GLN A 222 -4.09 20.26 -2.31
N ASP A 223 -5.32 20.29 -2.82
CA ASP A 223 -5.67 21.03 -4.02
C ASP A 223 -5.79 22.52 -3.68
N GLN A 224 -4.65 23.20 -3.59
CA GLN A 224 -4.57 24.62 -3.24
C GLN A 224 -4.07 25.42 -4.42
N TRP A 225 -4.76 26.51 -4.72
CA TRP A 225 -4.41 27.42 -5.79
C TRP A 225 -4.26 28.83 -5.25
N ALA A 226 -3.31 29.58 -5.78
CA ALA A 226 -3.11 30.97 -5.40
C ALA A 226 -2.67 31.80 -6.61
N VAL A 227 -2.97 33.09 -6.54
CA VAL A 227 -2.39 34.09 -7.44
C VAL A 227 -1.19 34.71 -6.71
N LEU A 228 -0.04 34.73 -7.39
CA LEU A 228 1.15 35.31 -6.81
C LEU A 228 1.21 36.81 -7.06
N LYS A 229 1.61 37.55 -6.04
CA LYS A 229 1.95 38.97 -6.14
C LYS A 229 3.38 39.21 -5.70
N ASN A 230 4.03 40.19 -6.31
CA ASN A 230 5.35 40.62 -5.91
C ASN A 230 5.29 41.21 -4.48
N ALA A 231 6.24 40.81 -3.64
CA ALA A 231 6.28 41.24 -2.24
C ALA A 231 6.49 42.76 -2.08
N ASP A 232 7.22 43.39 -3.01
CA ASP A 232 7.59 44.81 -2.90
C ASP A 232 6.49 45.79 -3.34
N ASP A 233 5.74 45.46 -4.40
CA ASP A 233 4.81 46.39 -5.04
C ASP A 233 3.37 45.86 -5.21
N ASP A 234 3.07 44.70 -4.63
CA ASP A 234 1.76 44.01 -4.67
C ASP A 234 1.21 43.78 -6.10
N LYS A 235 2.06 43.90 -7.13
CA LYS A 235 1.64 43.64 -8.51
C LYS A 235 1.54 42.14 -8.77
N PRO A 236 0.55 41.69 -9.56
CA PRO A 236 0.41 40.29 -9.91
C PRO A 236 1.65 39.82 -10.69
N LEU A 237 2.23 38.71 -10.25
CA LEU A 237 3.27 38.00 -10.99
C LEU A 237 2.60 37.10 -12.04
N TYR A 238 3.33 36.82 -13.13
CA TYR A 238 2.89 35.91 -14.20
C TYR A 238 1.48 36.22 -14.75
N ASP A 239 1.17 37.51 -14.88
CA ASP A 239 -0.11 38.02 -15.39
C ASP A 239 -1.32 37.68 -14.49
N GLY A 240 -1.08 37.39 -13.21
CA GLY A 240 -2.15 37.10 -12.23
C GLY A 240 -2.78 35.72 -12.41
N ARG A 241 -2.07 34.80 -13.06
CA ARG A 241 -2.54 33.43 -13.28
C ARG A 241 -2.60 32.63 -11.98
N TRP A 242 -3.58 31.73 -11.93
CA TRP A 242 -3.73 30.76 -10.86
C TRP A 242 -2.66 29.69 -10.96
N MET A 243 -1.94 29.48 -9.87
CA MET A 243 -0.93 28.43 -9.77
C MET A 243 -1.25 27.51 -8.61
N MET A 244 -1.04 26.21 -8.81
CA MET A 244 -1.28 25.22 -7.77
C MET A 244 -0.11 25.21 -6.80
N LEU A 245 -0.35 25.44 -5.52
CA LEU A 245 0.65 25.36 -4.46
C LEU A 245 0.88 23.88 -4.11
N LEU A 246 2.05 23.36 -4.47
CA LEU A 246 2.44 21.97 -4.18
C LEU A 246 2.99 21.81 -2.76
N GLY A 247 3.53 22.89 -2.19
CA GLY A 247 4.09 22.92 -0.85
C GLY A 247 5.03 24.11 -0.60
N GLU A 248 5.62 24.16 0.59
CA GLU A 248 6.53 25.20 1.04
C GLU A 248 7.73 24.54 1.72
N SER A 249 8.96 24.88 1.31
CA SER A 249 10.18 24.35 1.93
C SER A 249 11.30 25.38 1.90
N GLU A 250 12.06 25.49 2.99
CA GLU A 250 13.26 26.33 3.10
C GLU A 250 13.05 27.79 2.65
N GLY A 251 11.90 28.40 2.98
CA GLY A 251 11.58 29.78 2.59
C GLY A 251 11.24 29.95 1.10
N THR A 252 10.91 28.87 0.41
CA THR A 252 10.52 28.84 -1.00
C THR A 252 9.16 28.17 -1.16
N TYR A 253 8.28 28.79 -1.94
CA TYR A 253 7.04 28.16 -2.40
C TYR A 253 7.31 27.33 -3.65
N LEU A 254 6.66 26.17 -3.72
CA LEU A 254 6.63 25.33 -4.91
C LEU A 254 5.26 25.41 -5.57
N PHE A 255 5.25 25.87 -6.81
CA PHE A 255 4.04 26.00 -7.59
C PHE A 255 4.07 25.15 -8.84
N TYR A 256 2.94 24.60 -9.23
CA TYR A 256 2.72 24.04 -10.55
C TYR A 256 1.94 25.06 -11.40
N ASP A 257 2.55 25.51 -12.49
CA ASP A 257 1.90 26.32 -13.54
C ASP A 257 1.23 25.35 -14.52
N CYS A 258 -0.09 25.26 -14.39
CA CYS A 258 -0.98 24.43 -15.20
C CYS A 258 -0.98 24.85 -16.69
N ASP A 259 -0.63 26.10 -17.03
CA ASP A 259 -0.55 26.52 -18.44
C ASP A 259 0.74 26.09 -19.09
N LYS A 260 1.84 26.19 -18.35
CA LYS A 260 3.17 25.82 -18.84
C LYS A 260 3.52 24.36 -18.59
N MET A 261 2.67 23.65 -17.86
CA MET A 261 2.92 22.31 -17.33
C MET A 261 4.29 22.18 -16.66
N ALA A 262 4.64 23.18 -15.85
CA ALA A 262 5.98 23.31 -15.27
C ALA A 262 5.90 23.68 -13.78
N THR A 263 6.79 23.07 -13.00
CA THR A 263 6.94 23.39 -11.58
C THR A 263 7.96 24.51 -11.39
N MET A 264 7.59 25.52 -10.61
CA MET A 264 8.39 26.70 -10.31
C MET A 264 8.69 26.79 -8.82
N ARG A 265 9.87 27.30 -8.51
CA ARG A 265 10.36 27.56 -7.15
C ARG A 265 10.46 29.06 -6.98
N ILE A 266 9.69 29.61 -6.04
CA ILE A 266 9.59 31.05 -5.85
C ILE A 266 9.90 31.38 -4.38
N PRO A 267 10.99 32.13 -4.12
CA PRO A 267 11.31 32.55 -2.76
C PRO A 267 10.18 33.38 -2.13
N MET A 268 9.90 33.15 -0.84
CA MET A 268 8.79 33.81 -0.12
C MET A 268 9.01 35.30 0.09
N ASP A 269 10.27 35.74 0.11
CA ASP A 269 10.63 37.15 0.17
C ASP A 269 10.33 37.89 -1.14
N HIS A 270 10.14 37.18 -2.24
CA HIS A 270 9.81 37.75 -3.54
C HIS A 270 8.32 37.62 -3.93
N ALA A 271 7.55 36.79 -3.22
CA ALA A 271 6.14 36.57 -3.56
C ALA A 271 5.23 36.43 -2.34
N ASN A 272 4.15 37.20 -2.36
CA ASN A 272 3.01 37.04 -1.46
C ASN A 272 1.93 36.19 -2.14
N LEU A 273 1.34 35.28 -1.36
CA LEU A 273 0.14 34.54 -1.76
C LEU A 273 -1.07 35.48 -1.67
N SER A 274 -1.76 35.68 -2.79
CA SER A 274 -3.06 36.35 -2.83
C SER A 274 -4.14 35.41 -3.34
N ASP A 275 -5.38 35.65 -2.89
CA ASP A 275 -6.56 34.94 -3.36
C ASP A 275 -6.40 33.41 -3.28
N LEU A 276 -6.14 32.87 -2.09
CA LEU A 276 -5.98 31.42 -1.90
C LEU A 276 -7.32 30.70 -2.03
N GLN A 277 -7.38 29.71 -2.92
CA GLN A 277 -8.55 28.87 -3.14
C GLN A 277 -8.23 27.41 -2.85
N LEU A 278 -9.09 26.77 -2.05
CA LEU A 278 -9.02 25.37 -1.68
C LEU A 278 -10.08 24.60 -2.47
N ASP A 279 -9.68 23.53 -3.16
CA ASP A 279 -10.57 22.67 -3.98
C ASP A 279 -11.47 23.49 -4.93
N PRO A 280 -10.87 24.23 -5.90
CA PRO A 280 -11.63 25.09 -6.80
C PRO A 280 -12.62 24.28 -7.65
N GLU A 281 -13.87 24.74 -7.72
CA GLU A 281 -14.83 24.18 -8.68
C GLU A 281 -14.38 24.51 -10.11
N ARG A 282 -13.92 23.50 -10.85
CA ARG A 282 -13.58 23.60 -12.27
C ARG A 282 -14.77 23.21 -13.16
N GLU A 283 -14.87 23.84 -14.32
CA GLU A 283 -15.83 23.44 -15.35
C GLU A 283 -15.60 21.99 -15.80
N LYS A 284 -16.67 21.30 -16.20
CA LYS A 284 -16.57 19.92 -16.69
C LYS A 284 -15.75 19.89 -17.98
N GLY A 285 -14.64 19.14 -17.97
CA GLY A 285 -13.73 19.02 -19.11
C GLY A 285 -12.64 20.10 -19.17
N PHE A 286 -12.45 20.86 -18.10
CA PHE A 286 -11.31 21.77 -17.97
C PHE A 286 -9.98 21.01 -18.05
N THR A 287 -9.04 21.52 -18.85
CA THR A 287 -7.69 20.95 -19.02
C THR A 287 -6.63 22.02 -18.85
N CYS A 288 -5.52 21.66 -18.21
CA CYS A 288 -4.30 22.44 -18.14
C CYS A 288 -3.77 22.79 -19.54
N GLY A 289 -3.24 24.01 -19.70
CA GLY A 289 -2.85 24.57 -21.00
C GLY A 289 -3.98 25.26 -21.78
N SER A 290 -5.22 25.30 -21.24
CA SER A 290 -6.35 25.99 -21.87
C SER A 290 -6.69 27.37 -21.25
N LEU A 291 -5.98 27.82 -20.21
CA LEU A 291 -6.26 29.13 -19.56
C LEU A 291 -5.64 30.34 -20.31
N ALA A 292 -5.26 30.19 -21.58
CA ALA A 292 -4.70 31.27 -22.40
C ALA A 292 -5.77 32.23 -22.93
#